data_AF-A0A2E6KFI7-F1
#
_entry.id   AF-A0A2E6KFI7-F1
#
_cell.length_a   1.000
_cell.length_b   1.000
_cell.length_c   1.000
_cell.angle_alpha   90.00
_cell.angle_beta   90.00
_cell.angle_gamma   90.00
#
_symmetry.space_group_name_H-M   'P 1'
#
loop_
_entity.id
_entity.type
_entity.pdbx_description
1 polymer ?
#
loop_
_entity_poly.entity_id
_entity_poly.type
_entity_poly.pdbx_seq_one_letter_code
_entity_poly.pdbx_strand_id
1 'polypeptide(L)' 'MRTKPTNFEAAKSVILVGEELTAEQIINRMLDNGRKEIPTKKSLSVKFRNDKQFRVIKNGRGPTIFKRLN' A
#
# COMPACT_ATOMS: atom_id res chain seq x y z
N MET A 1 -24.74 -5.66 -4.53
CA MET A 1 -24.35 -4.24 -4.71
C MET A 1 -22.83 -4.17 -4.60
N ARG A 2 -22.08 -3.90 -5.68
CA ARG A 2 -20.61 -3.75 -5.61
C ARG A 2 -20.30 -2.31 -5.18
N THR A 3 -19.93 -2.11 -3.92
CA THR A 3 -19.47 -0.82 -3.41
C THR A 3 -18.09 -0.49 -3.99
N LYS A 4 -17.81 0.81 -4.19
CA LYS A 4 -16.49 1.25 -4.65
C LYS A 4 -15.45 0.82 -3.62
N PRO A 5 -14.32 0.21 -4.04
CA PRO A 5 -13.26 -0.16 -3.11
C PRO A 5 -12.70 1.08 -2.44
N THR A 6 -12.50 1.00 -1.13
CA THR A 6 -11.89 2.08 -0.33
C THR A 6 -10.47 2.38 -0.82
N ASN A 7 -9.96 3.58 -0.51
CA ASN A 7 -8.59 3.98 -0.85
C ASN A 7 -7.54 2.96 -0.40
N PHE A 8 -7.79 2.29 0.71
CA PHE A 8 -6.91 1.24 1.20
C PHE A 8 -7.06 -0.08 0.45
N GLU A 9 -8.27 -0.53 0.15
CA GLU A 9 -8.49 -1.77 -0.60
C GLU A 9 -7.88 -1.73 -2.00
N ALA A 10 -8.04 -0.62 -2.73
CA ALA A 10 -7.38 -0.52 -4.03
C ALA A 10 -5.88 -0.14 -3.94
N ALA A 11 -5.37 0.23 -2.76
CA ALA A 11 -3.92 0.19 -2.53
C ALA A 11 -3.43 -1.25 -2.37
N LYS A 12 -4.21 -2.12 -1.70
CA LYS A 12 -3.90 -3.55 -1.59
C LYS A 12 -3.96 -4.27 -2.93
N SER A 13 -4.88 -3.88 -3.81
CA SER A 13 -5.03 -4.52 -5.12
C SER A 13 -3.86 -4.29 -6.08
N VAL A 14 -3.04 -3.25 -5.87
CA VAL A 14 -1.87 -2.94 -6.73
C VAL A 14 -0.56 -3.55 -6.25
N ILE A 15 -0.62 -4.34 -5.17
CA ILE A 15 0.54 -4.98 -4.55
C ILE A 15 0.35 -6.49 -4.67
N LEU A 16 1.29 -7.17 -5.31
CA LEU A 16 1.23 -8.63 -5.45
C LEU A 16 1.69 -9.33 -4.16
N VAL A 17 1.25 -10.57 -3.95
CA VAL A 17 1.70 -11.36 -2.79
C VAL A 17 3.19 -11.66 -2.93
N GLY A 18 3.94 -11.51 -1.83
CA GLY A 18 5.39 -11.63 -1.79
C GLY A 18 6.14 -10.36 -2.20
N GLU A 19 5.46 -9.36 -2.74
CA GLU A 19 6.06 -8.13 -3.23
C GLU A 19 6.44 -7.17 -2.09
N GLU A 20 7.55 -6.45 -2.29
CA GLU A 20 8.12 -5.51 -1.34
C GLU A 20 8.12 -4.10 -1.94
N LEU A 21 7.33 -3.20 -1.34
CA LEU A 21 7.14 -1.84 -1.86
C LEU A 21 7.16 -0.81 -0.75
N THR A 22 7.62 0.39 -1.08
CA THR A 22 7.48 1.57 -0.23
C THR A 22 6.09 2.20 -0.40
N ALA A 23 5.65 2.99 0.59
CA ALA A 23 4.39 3.74 0.50
C ALA A 23 4.31 4.65 -0.75
N GLU A 24 5.46 5.18 -1.20
CA GLU A 24 5.56 6.00 -2.41
C GLU A 24 5.36 5.19 -3.69
N GLN A 25 6.00 4.03 -3.81
CA GLN A 25 5.79 3.15 -4.96
C GLN A 25 4.34 2.67 -5.06
N ILE A 26 3.69 2.40 -3.94
CA ILE A 26 2.28 2.01 -3.91
C ILE A 26 1.39 3.15 -4.43
N ILE A 27 1.66 4.38 -3.99
CA ILE A 27 0.94 5.57 -4.46
C ILE A 27 1.12 5.77 -5.97
N ASN A 28 2.34 5.65 -6.48
CA ASN A 28 2.61 5.78 -7.92
C ASN A 28 1.83 4.74 -8.72
N ARG A 29 1.80 3.48 -8.28
CA ARG A 29 0.98 2.44 -8.94
C ARG A 29 -0.52 2.71 -8.89
N MET A 30 -1.00 3.31 -7.80
CA MET A 30 -2.40 3.72 -7.73
C MET A 30 -2.72 4.83 -8.74
N LEU A 31 -1.78 5.77 -8.95
CA LEU A 31 -1.89 6.79 -9.99
C LEU A 31 -1.86 6.18 -11.39
N ASP A 32 -0.94 5.25 -11.64
CA ASP A 32 -0.81 4.54 -12.93
C ASP A 32 -2.07 3.74 -13.28
N ASN A 33 -2.76 3.19 -12.26
CA ASN A 33 -4.06 2.53 -12.42
C ASN A 33 -5.24 3.51 -12.57
N GLY A 34 -4.98 4.81 -12.76
CA GLY A 34 -6.00 5.82 -13.05
C GLY A 34 -6.81 6.25 -11.83
N ARG A 35 -6.31 6.02 -10.61
CA ARG A 35 -7.04 6.40 -9.40
C ARG A 35 -6.89 7.90 -9.12
N LYS A 36 -8.03 8.60 -9.11
CA LYS A 36 -8.08 10.06 -8.84
C LYS A 36 -7.87 10.40 -7.36
N GLU A 37 -8.28 9.53 -6.45
CA GLU A 37 -8.14 9.73 -5.01
C GLU A 37 -7.00 8.89 -4.44
N ILE A 38 -5.97 9.58 -3.94
CA ILE A 38 -4.76 8.96 -3.41
C ILE A 38 -4.63 9.27 -1.91
N PRO A 39 -4.43 8.24 -1.06
CA PRO A 39 -4.16 8.46 0.36
C PRO A 39 -2.77 9.08 0.56
N THR A 40 -2.59 9.84 1.63
CA THR A 40 -1.27 10.39 1.99
C THR A 40 -0.30 9.26 2.38
N LYS A 41 1.01 9.45 2.12
CA LYS A 41 2.07 8.51 2.54
C LYS A 41 1.93 8.09 4.01
N LYS A 42 1.61 9.05 4.90
CA LYS A 42 1.41 8.82 6.34
C LYS A 42 0.18 7.95 6.61
N SER A 43 -0.98 8.29 6.06
CA SER A 43 -2.22 7.51 6.25
C SER A 43 -2.07 6.08 5.75
N LEU A 44 -1.47 5.94 4.56
CA LEU A 44 -1.22 4.65 3.93
C LEU A 44 -0.27 3.78 4.78
N SER A 45 0.81 4.36 5.26
CA SER A 45 1.78 3.68 6.14
C SER A 45 1.14 3.18 7.43
N VAL A 46 0.28 3.99 8.07
CA VAL A 46 -0.42 3.58 9.30
C VAL A 46 -1.36 2.41 9.03
N LYS A 47 -2.12 2.46 7.92
CA LYS A 47 -3.03 1.37 7.56
C LYS A 47 -2.28 0.07 7.26
N PHE A 48 -1.19 0.11 6.49
CA PHE A 48 -0.38 -1.08 6.21
C PHE A 48 0.31 -1.65 7.45
N ARG A 49 0.73 -0.81 8.40
CA ARG A 49 1.29 -1.28 9.68
C ARG A 49 0.28 -2.07 10.52
N ASN A 50 -1.00 -1.71 10.43
CA ASN A 50 -2.06 -2.32 11.20
C ASN A 50 -2.74 -3.50 10.47
N ASP A 51 -2.36 -3.76 9.22
CA ASP A 51 -2.98 -4.81 8.39
C ASP A 51 -2.17 -6.11 8.49
N LYS A 52 -2.85 -7.21 8.84
CA LYS A 52 -2.25 -8.54 9.01
C LYS A 52 -1.72 -9.14 7.70
N GLN A 53 -2.15 -8.63 6.55
CA GLN A 53 -1.67 -9.04 5.23
C GLN A 53 -0.31 -8.43 4.90
N PHE A 54 0.21 -7.49 5.71
CA PHE A 54 1.46 -6.79 5.43
C PHE A 54 2.46 -6.94 6.57
N ARG A 55 3.73 -7.11 6.20
CA ARG A 55 4.86 -7.08 7.12
C ARG A 55 5.70 -5.86 6.83
N VAL A 56 6.04 -5.12 7.88
CA VAL A 56 7.01 -4.03 7.77
C VAL A 56 8.42 -4.62 7.72
N ILE A 57 9.11 -4.42 6.61
CA ILE A 57 10.53 -4.71 6.47
C ILE A 57 11.25 -3.39 6.64
N LYS A 58 11.90 -3.20 7.79
CA LYS A 58 12.65 -2.00 8.07
C LYS A 58 14.12 -2.27 7.75
N ASN A 59 14.74 -1.45 6.91
CA ASN A 59 16.18 -1.49 6.70
C ASN A 59 16.77 -0.08 6.86
N GLY A 60 17.38 0.20 8.02
CA GLY A 60 18.20 1.39 8.27
C GLY A 60 17.55 2.77 8.05
N ARG A 61 18.39 3.73 7.63
CA ARG A 61 18.01 5.10 7.21
C ARG A 61 17.42 5.05 5.79
N GLY A 62 16.20 4.55 5.67
CA GLY A 62 15.52 4.43 4.38
C GLY A 62 14.00 4.48 4.50
N PRO A 63 13.29 4.59 3.37
CA PRO A 63 11.84 4.52 3.35
C PRO A 63 11.36 3.17 3.92
N THR A 64 10.23 3.18 4.63
CA THR A 64 9.64 1.95 5.17
C THR A 64 9.17 1.07 4.03
N ILE A 65 9.63 -0.19 3.99
CA ILE A 65 9.21 -1.19 3.02
C ILE A 65 8.10 -2.04 3.64
N PHE A 66 7.07 -2.31 2.84
CA PHE A 66 5.96 -3.18 3.19
C PHE A 66 5.99 -4.40 2.28
N LYS A 67 5.98 -5.59 2.88
CA LYS A 67 5.87 -6.86 2.17
C LYS A 67 4.47 -7.41 2.30
N ARG A 68 3.82 -7.74 1.20
CA ARG A 68 2.51 -8.43 1.23
C ARG A 68 2.70 -9.92 1.50
N LEU A 69 2.03 -10.43 2.51
CA LEU A 69 2.11 -11.83 2.95
C LEU A 69 1.03 -12.73 2.34
N ASN A 70 -0.18 -12.19 2.12
CA ASN A 70 -1.36 -12.89 1.55
C ASN A 70 -2.29 -11.90 0.84
#